data_AF-A0A0B1RUE9-F1
#
_entry.id   AF-A0A0B1RUE9-F1
#
_cell.length_a   1.000
_cell.length_b   1.000
_cell.length_c   1.000
_cell.angle_alpha   90.00
_cell.angle_beta   90.00
_cell.angle_gamma   90.00
#
_symmetry.space_group_name_H-M   'P 1'
#
loop_
_entity.id
_entity.type
_entity.pdbx_description
1 polymer ?
#
loop_
_entity_poly.entity_id
_entity_poly.type
_entity_poly.pdbx_seq_one_letter_code
_entity_poly.pdbx_strand_id
1 'polypeptide(L)'
;LQKRSKRLSDEVLTSNRPILIKHPKCGCTTFAAVCDICRELPLRHVNKAGTPGYRAPEVLLRFEEQTTAIDIFAAGVTMLSFLLRK
;
A
#
# COMPACT_ATOMS: atom_id res chain seq x y z
N LEU A 1 8.86 25.52 -23.95
CA LEU A 1 7.71 26.45 -24.04
C LEU A 1 6.45 25.77 -23.49
N GLN A 2 6.09 26.14 -22.26
CA GLN A 2 4.72 26.25 -21.73
C GLN A 2 3.73 25.06 -21.88
N LYS A 3 3.58 24.28 -20.80
CA LYS A 3 2.24 23.91 -20.29
C LYS A 3 2.17 24.16 -18.78
N ARG A 4 1.89 25.42 -18.46
CA ARG A 4 1.50 25.93 -17.14
C ARG A 4 0.11 25.35 -16.83
N SER A 5 0.04 24.16 -16.21
CA SER A 5 -1.23 23.61 -15.75
C SER A 5 -1.55 24.14 -14.35
N LYS A 6 -2.45 25.12 -14.38
CA LYS A 6 -3.17 25.83 -13.32
C LYS A 6 -3.23 25.13 -11.96
N ARG A 7 -2.81 25.86 -10.91
CA ARG A 7 -3.31 25.68 -9.53
C ARG A 7 -4.81 25.97 -9.53
N LEU A 8 -5.64 24.98 -9.20
CA LEU A 8 -7.05 25.08 -8.79
C LEU A 8 -7.32 23.79 -7.99
N SER A 9 -7.83 23.74 -6.77
CA SER A 9 -8.29 24.76 -5.83
C SER A 9 -8.23 24.16 -4.43
N ASP A 10 -7.95 25.00 -3.43
CA ASP A 10 -8.06 24.71 -2.01
C ASP A 10 -9.54 24.64 -1.60
N GLU A 11 -10.19 23.47 -1.60
CA GLU A 11 -11.47 23.28 -0.92
C GLU A 11 -11.60 21.81 -0.50
N VAL A 12 -12.13 21.55 0.70
CA VAL A 12 -12.22 20.24 1.39
C VAL A 12 -10.96 19.81 2.17
N LEU A 13 -10.52 20.68 3.07
CA LEU A 13 -9.73 20.29 4.24
C LEU A 13 -10.66 19.67 5.31
N THR A 14 -11.04 18.39 5.13
CA THR A 14 -11.61 17.61 6.23
C THR A 14 -10.48 17.18 7.18
N SER A 15 -10.67 17.48 8.45
CA SER A 15 -9.76 17.32 9.59
C SER A 15 -9.51 15.85 9.97
N ASN A 16 -9.08 15.02 9.03
CA ASN A 16 -8.65 13.66 9.31
C ASN A 16 -7.70 13.12 8.21
N ARG A 17 -6.64 13.88 7.88
CA ARG A 17 -5.67 13.39 6.88
C ARG A 17 -4.83 12.26 7.52
N PRO A 18 -4.88 11.03 6.98
CA PRO A 18 -3.90 10.02 7.35
C PRO A 18 -2.49 10.57 7.09
N ILE A 19 -1.52 10.17 7.90
CA ILE A 19 -0.11 10.57 7.75
C ILE A 19 0.28 10.36 6.29
N LEU A 20 0.40 11.45 5.55
CA LEU A 20 0.66 11.40 4.13
C LEU A 20 2.13 11.05 3.97
N ILE A 21 2.44 9.78 3.76
CA ILE A 21 3.80 9.31 3.49
C ILE A 21 4.23 9.94 2.16
N LYS A 22 5.03 11.00 2.26
CA LYS A 22 5.64 11.66 1.11
C LYS A 22 6.81 10.82 0.64
N HIS A 23 6.94 10.65 -0.67
CA HIS A 23 8.12 10.01 -1.21
C HIS A 23 9.36 10.89 -0.95
N PRO A 24 10.44 10.35 -0.33
CA PRO A 24 11.56 11.17 0.15
C PRO A 24 12.34 11.87 -0.98
N LYS A 25 12.31 11.31 -2.21
CA LYS A 25 13.05 11.86 -3.36
C LYS A 25 12.21 12.73 -4.30
N CYS A 26 10.88 12.52 -4.37
CA CYS A 26 10.01 13.19 -5.34
C CYS A 26 8.93 14.06 -4.67
N GLY A 27 8.70 13.94 -3.36
CA GLY A 27 7.64 14.66 -2.64
C GLY A 27 6.20 14.27 -3.03
N CYS A 28 6.05 13.42 -4.05
CA CYS A 28 4.77 12.88 -4.47
C CYS A 28 4.10 12.13 -3.33
N THR A 29 2.77 12.18 -3.38
CA THR A 29 1.89 11.52 -2.43
C THR A 29 1.04 10.52 -3.22
N THR A 30 0.45 9.54 -2.56
CA THR A 30 -0.21 8.39 -3.19
C THR A 30 -1.50 8.71 -3.97
N PHE A 31 -1.79 9.98 -4.22
CA PHE A 31 -3.07 10.42 -4.78
C PHE A 31 -2.87 11.10 -6.14
N ALA A 32 -3.32 10.37 -7.17
CA ALA A 32 -3.65 10.81 -8.53
C ALA A 32 -2.54 11.01 -9.58
N ALA A 33 -1.27 11.25 -9.24
CA ALA A 33 -0.20 11.32 -10.26
C ALA A 33 1.18 10.88 -9.72
N VAL A 34 1.88 10.07 -10.52
CA VAL A 34 3.23 9.56 -10.21
C VAL A 34 4.23 10.14 -11.22
N CYS A 35 5.30 10.78 -10.76
CA CYS A 35 6.38 11.27 -11.63
C CYS A 35 7.35 10.15 -12.02
N ASP A 36 8.24 10.42 -12.98
CA ASP A 36 9.18 9.41 -13.50
C ASP A 36 10.10 8.84 -12.41
N ILE A 37 10.56 9.67 -11.46
CA ILE A 37 11.37 9.23 -10.31
C ILE A 37 10.66 8.15 -9.49
N CYS A 38 9.35 8.30 -9.25
CA CYS A 38 8.63 7.33 -8.44
C CYS A 38 8.15 6.11 -9.28
N ARG A 39 8.20 6.17 -10.63
CA ARG A 39 8.00 5.01 -11.53
C ARG A 39 9.25 4.14 -11.62
N GLU A 40 10.42 4.75 -11.57
CA GLU A 40 11.73 4.08 -11.62
C GLU A 40 12.16 3.51 -10.26
N LEU A 41 11.34 3.68 -9.21
CA LEU A 41 11.69 3.18 -7.88
C LEU A 41 11.83 1.64 -7.93
N PRO A 42 12.97 1.09 -7.47
CA PRO A 42 13.19 -0.34 -7.52
C PRO A 42 12.12 -1.06 -6.71
N LEU A 43 11.54 -2.09 -7.32
CA LEU A 43 10.59 -2.96 -6.64
C LEU A 43 11.32 -3.66 -5.49
N ARG A 44 10.80 -3.46 -4.27
CA ARG A 44 11.26 -4.24 -3.12
C ARG A 44 10.86 -5.70 -3.31
N HIS A 45 11.86 -6.57 -3.31
CA HIS A 45 11.70 -8.01 -3.30
C HIS A 45 11.57 -8.45 -1.85
N VAL A 46 10.46 -9.09 -1.54
CA VAL A 46 10.20 -9.71 -0.25
C VAL A 46 9.62 -11.09 -0.50
N ASN A 47 9.69 -11.97 0.49
CA ASN A 47 9.07 -13.28 0.40
C ASN A 47 7.55 -13.13 0.28
N LYS A 48 6.95 -13.74 -0.74
CA LYS A 48 5.50 -13.71 -1.00
C LYS A 48 4.92 -15.09 -1.30
N ALA A 49 5.68 -16.14 -0.99
CA ALA A 49 5.20 -17.50 -1.08
C ALA A 49 3.91 -17.65 -0.26
N GLY A 50 2.96 -18.44 -0.76
CA GLY A 50 1.67 -18.65 -0.11
C GLY A 50 0.50 -18.68 -1.09
N THR A 51 -0.69 -18.93 -0.56
CA THR A 51 -1.92 -19.07 -1.35
C THR A 51 -2.65 -17.72 -1.49
N PRO A 52 -3.09 -17.32 -2.69
CA PRO A 52 -3.96 -16.14 -2.86
C PRO A 52 -5.17 -16.21 -1.93
N GLY A 53 -5.49 -15.11 -1.24
CA GLY A 53 -6.58 -15.03 -0.26
C GLY A 53 -6.20 -15.33 1.20
N TYR A 54 -5.05 -15.96 1.46
CA TYR A 54 -4.59 -16.32 2.82
C TYR A 54 -3.41 -15.48 3.30
N ARG A 55 -2.89 -14.56 2.48
CA ARG A 55 -1.72 -13.75 2.81
C ARG A 55 -2.08 -12.60 3.74
N ALA A 56 -1.30 -12.44 4.80
CA ALA A 56 -1.39 -11.32 5.73
C ALA A 56 -1.09 -9.97 5.02
N PRO A 57 -1.65 -8.85 5.51
CA PRO A 57 -1.53 -7.54 4.87
C PRO A 57 -0.08 -7.05 4.72
N GLU A 58 0.80 -7.34 5.67
CA GLU A 58 2.22 -7.01 5.66
C GLU A 58 2.97 -7.68 4.49
N VAL A 59 2.57 -8.91 4.12
CA VAL A 59 3.12 -9.62 2.96
C VAL A 59 2.69 -8.92 1.66
N LEU A 60 1.44 -8.43 1.60
CA LEU A 60 0.90 -7.72 0.44
C LEU A 60 1.54 -6.34 0.26
N LEU A 61 1.70 -5.61 1.37
CA LEU A 61 2.34 -4.29 1.42
C LEU A 61 3.86 -4.35 1.30
N ARG A 62 4.43 -5.56 1.23
CA ARG A 62 5.87 -5.82 1.06
C ARG A 62 6.71 -5.31 2.22
N PHE A 63 6.25 -5.54 3.44
CA PHE A 63 7.02 -5.25 4.63
C PHE A 63 8.23 -6.18 4.74
N GLU A 64 9.35 -5.65 5.25
CA GLU A 64 10.62 -6.38 5.31
C GLU A 64 10.62 -7.42 6.44
N GLU A 65 10.11 -7.05 7.62
CA GLU A 65 10.05 -7.92 8.77
C GLU A 65 8.78 -8.77 8.76
N GLN A 66 8.87 -9.94 8.14
CA GLN A 66 7.82 -10.96 8.20
C GLN A 66 8.03 -11.81 9.45
N THR A 67 7.03 -11.82 10.32
CA THR A 67 7.05 -12.60 11.57
C THR A 67 6.11 -13.80 11.44
N THR A 68 6.11 -14.68 12.45
CA THR A 68 5.15 -15.79 12.55
C THR A 68 3.68 -15.33 12.65
N ALA A 69 3.42 -14.03 12.81
CA ALA A 69 2.07 -13.47 12.75
C ALA A 69 1.38 -13.73 11.40
N ILE A 70 2.13 -13.91 10.31
CA ILE A 70 1.58 -14.25 9.00
C ILE A 70 0.87 -15.61 9.01
N ASP A 71 1.38 -16.57 9.79
CA ASP A 71 0.80 -17.90 9.91
C ASP A 71 -0.48 -17.86 10.74
N ILE A 72 -0.48 -17.06 11.80
CA ILE A 72 -1.67 -16.82 12.65
C ILE A 72 -2.79 -16.18 11.81
N PHE A 73 -2.45 -15.23 10.94
CA PHE A 73 -3.42 -14.65 10.00
C PHE A 73 -4.02 -15.71 9.07
N ALA A 74 -3.17 -16.55 8.45
CA ALA A 74 -3.63 -17.61 7.55
C ALA A 74 -4.52 -18.64 8.26
N ALA A 75 -4.20 -19.01 9.51
CA ALA A 75 -5.03 -19.86 10.35
C ALA A 75 -6.40 -19.20 10.63
N GLY A 76 -6.42 -17.90 10.90
CA GLY A 76 -7.65 -17.11 11.08
C GLY A 76 -8.55 -17.12 9.84
N VAL A 77 -7.97 -16.90 8.65
CA VAL A 77 -8.72 -16.99 7.37
C VAL A 77 -9.28 -18.39 7.15
N THR A 78 -8.51 -19.43 7.47
CA THR A 78 -8.96 -20.84 7.36
C THR A 78 -10.12 -21.13 8.30
N MET A 79 -10.01 -20.71 9.57
CA MET A 79 -11.08 -20.84 10.56
C MET A 79 -12.34 -20.08 10.11
N LEU A 80 -12.17 -18.88 9.54
CA LEU A 80 -13.28 -18.10 9.01
C LEU A 80 -14.01 -18.83 7.89
N SER A 81 -13.31 -19.55 7.00
CA SER A 81 -13.97 -20.38 5.98
C SER A 81 -14.85 -21.46 6.60
N PHE A 82 -14.38 -22.15 7.65
CA PHE A 82 -15.20 -23.13 8.37
C PHE A 82 -16.44 -22.51 9.01
N LEU A 83 -16.29 -21.34 9.66
CA LEU A 83 -17.41 -20.66 10.32
C LEU A 83 -18.43 -20.09 9.33
N LEU A 84 -17.96 -19.56 8.19
CA LEU A 84 -18.82 -19.00 7.15
C LEU A 84 -19.38 -20.06 6.20
N ARG A 85 -19.03 -21.34 6.37
CA ARG A 85 -19.37 -22.45 5.46
C ARG A 85 -19.00 -22.13 4.00
N LYS A 86 -17.84 -21.51 3.80
CA LYS A 86 -17.24 -21.30 2.49
C LYS A 86 -16.35 -22.47 2.10
#